data_AF-A0A7I7NK85-F1
#
_entry.id   AF-A0A7I7NK85-F1
#
_cell.length_a   1.000
_cell.length_b   1.000
_cell.length_c   1.000
_cell.angle_alpha   90.00
_cell.angle_beta   90.00
_cell.angle_gamma   90.00
#
_symmetry.space_group_name_H-M   'P 1'
#
loop_
_entity.id
_entity.type
_entity.pdbx_description
1 polymer ?
#
loop_
_entity_poly.entity_id
_entity_poly.type
_entity_poly.pdbx_seq_one_letter_code
_entity_poly.pdbx_strand_id
1 'polypeptide(L)'
;MAHKKQKTKRSGPAKSHASPSRPLAWQQFQELNFSFYEERPSEFLHMRIEVLSLMLCNEQQLASAYAADRIVAGIQIGGTTPPDNEMRSRYVRTEAVVIFHHAAEMILRLFYAHVDYPDCPWLGMASLVSFAEFKEKVAKSLSDGFDRSKLAEVFLGGSSPRDACIAMSDEDFEDAIDGVNLLLGHCGHRLLSQSFLYNSIKHGLSTIALDEATEIAVERDRSRRAVGHKGPMFAYMHRRRRPGDAGGGREWFISMTGATTPSDLALSILVARAVESLWDVARRRYTGKSGSIRHIRRSVVELAIYGLLRDSLNIVNTVTMEMPKLNDDGSHGDVEHDFIMNHMPKGLELPAGEHPADTPRINLPARQRDQRVFSTSKRAFYPFSPKGSQRA
;
A
#
# COMPACT_ATOMS: atom_id res chain seq x y z
N MET A 1 44.92 -23.12 56.68
CA MET A 1 44.87 -21.78 56.06
C MET A 1 44.85 -21.93 54.55
N ALA A 2 43.74 -21.56 53.90
CA ALA A 2 43.68 -20.95 52.55
C ALA A 2 42.20 -20.91 52.10
N HIS A 3 41.76 -19.71 51.71
CA HIS A 3 40.38 -19.27 51.53
C HIS A 3 39.65 -19.90 50.34
N LYS A 4 38.40 -20.35 50.56
CA LYS A 4 37.41 -20.58 49.50
C LYS A 4 36.52 -19.32 49.39
N LYS A 5 36.76 -18.49 48.38
CA LYS A 5 35.92 -17.33 48.05
C LYS A 5 34.54 -17.81 47.58
N GLN A 6 33.51 -17.55 48.39
CA GLN A 6 32.10 -17.65 47.98
C GLN A 6 31.81 -16.55 46.95
N LYS A 7 31.50 -16.94 45.71
CA LYS A 7 30.93 -16.04 44.70
C LYS A 7 29.50 -15.70 45.11
N THR A 8 29.28 -14.46 45.52
CA THR A 8 27.96 -13.87 45.70
C THR A 8 27.25 -13.80 44.34
N LYS A 9 26.17 -14.57 44.19
CA LYS A 9 25.20 -14.40 43.10
C LYS A 9 24.54 -13.03 43.28
N ARG A 10 24.93 -12.06 42.44
CA ARG A 10 24.15 -10.83 42.26
C ARG A 10 22.81 -11.22 41.63
N SER A 11 21.74 -11.05 42.39
CA SER A 11 20.37 -11.06 41.89
C SER A 11 20.25 -10.00 40.79
N GLY A 12 19.84 -10.41 39.59
CA GLY A 12 19.43 -9.48 38.54
C GLY A 12 18.24 -8.65 39.01
N PRO A 13 18.04 -7.44 38.47
CA PRO A 13 16.93 -6.59 38.87
C PRO A 13 15.62 -7.34 38.65
N ALA A 14 14.78 -7.36 39.69
CA ALA A 14 13.44 -7.90 39.63
C ALA A 14 12.71 -7.25 38.44
N LYS A 15 12.12 -8.07 37.57
CA LYS A 15 11.19 -7.61 36.55
C LYS A 15 10.14 -6.76 37.27
N SER A 16 10.07 -5.47 36.95
CA SER A 16 9.03 -4.61 37.50
C SER A 16 7.69 -5.24 37.15
N HIS A 17 6.89 -5.52 38.17
CA HIS A 17 5.48 -5.80 37.98
C HIS A 17 4.87 -4.53 37.40
N ALA A 18 4.80 -4.45 36.07
CA ALA A 18 4.04 -3.41 35.40
C ALA A 18 2.60 -3.53 35.90
N SER A 19 2.16 -2.55 36.68
CA SER A 19 0.77 -2.44 37.11
C SER A 19 -0.13 -2.58 35.89
N PRO A 20 -1.19 -3.40 35.93
CA PRO A 20 -2.08 -3.55 34.79
C PRO A 20 -2.57 -2.17 34.33
N SER A 21 -2.43 -1.89 33.04
CA SER A 21 -2.80 -0.60 32.47
C SER A 21 -4.26 -0.32 32.78
N ARG A 22 -4.55 0.83 33.37
CA ARG A 22 -5.93 1.27 33.60
C ARG A 22 -6.64 1.42 32.25
N PRO A 23 -7.92 1.03 32.14
CA PRO A 23 -8.68 1.20 30.91
C PRO A 23 -8.82 2.69 30.55
N LEU A 24 -8.86 2.97 29.25
CA LEU A 24 -9.15 4.32 28.75
C LEU A 24 -10.61 4.69 29.06
N ALA A 25 -10.85 5.96 29.40
CA ALA A 25 -12.20 6.49 29.56
C ALA A 25 -12.89 6.54 28.19
N TRP A 26 -13.87 5.68 27.94
CA TRP A 26 -14.55 5.54 26.65
C TRP A 26 -15.19 6.84 26.14
N GLN A 27 -15.53 7.78 27.04
CA GLN A 27 -16.08 9.09 26.68
C GLN A 27 -15.12 9.93 25.83
N GLN A 28 -13.81 9.63 25.85
CA GLN A 28 -12.81 10.32 25.05
C GLN A 28 -12.88 9.96 23.56
N PHE A 29 -13.43 8.79 23.22
CA PHE A 29 -13.40 8.25 21.85
C PHE A 29 -14.19 9.10 20.87
N GLN A 30 -15.27 9.74 21.31
CA GLN A 30 -16.02 10.66 20.46
C GLN A 30 -15.18 11.88 20.08
N GLU A 31 -14.51 12.53 21.05
CA GLU A 31 -13.59 13.65 20.77
C GLU A 31 -12.46 13.23 19.82
N LEU A 32 -11.83 12.08 20.08
CA LEU A 32 -10.79 11.54 19.20
C LEU A 32 -11.29 11.28 17.79
N ASN A 33 -12.47 10.66 17.62
CA ASN A 33 -13.02 10.40 16.31
C ASN A 33 -13.35 11.70 15.57
N PHE A 34 -13.93 12.70 16.25
CA PHE A 34 -14.18 14.01 15.64
C PHE A 34 -12.90 14.64 15.10
N SER A 35 -11.80 14.61 15.87
CA SER A 35 -10.48 15.08 15.43
C SER A 35 -9.91 14.24 14.29
N PHE A 36 -9.98 12.92 14.41
CA PHE A 36 -9.38 11.99 13.45
C PHE A 36 -9.97 12.15 12.05
N TYR A 37 -11.28 12.39 11.93
CA TYR A 37 -11.99 12.52 10.65
C TYR A 37 -12.16 13.99 10.17
N GLU A 38 -11.35 14.93 10.67
CA GLU A 38 -11.33 16.31 10.14
C GLU A 38 -10.65 16.37 8.78
N GLU A 39 -9.48 15.73 8.65
CA GLU A 39 -8.71 15.66 7.41
C GLU A 39 -9.06 14.41 6.59
N ARG A 40 -8.50 14.31 5.38
CA ARG A 40 -8.75 13.19 4.46
C ARG A 40 -7.43 12.55 4.03
N PRO A 41 -7.09 11.32 4.46
CA PRO A 41 -5.82 10.70 4.14
C PRO A 41 -5.65 10.41 2.64
N SER A 42 -6.74 10.26 1.88
CA SER A 42 -6.69 10.10 0.43
C SER A 42 -6.12 11.32 -0.31
N GLU A 43 -6.22 12.53 0.27
CA GLU A 43 -5.69 13.76 -0.35
C GLU A 43 -4.17 13.69 -0.49
N PHE A 44 -3.47 13.08 0.46
CA PHE A 44 -2.03 12.85 0.36
C PHE A 44 -1.68 11.98 -0.87
N LEU A 45 -2.44 10.89 -1.09
CA LEU A 45 -2.23 10.01 -2.23
C LEU A 45 -2.54 10.73 -3.54
N HIS A 46 -3.66 11.46 -3.62
CA HIS A 46 -4.04 12.22 -4.81
C HIS A 46 -2.98 13.26 -5.18
N MET A 47 -2.55 14.08 -4.23
CA MET A 47 -1.52 15.08 -4.47
C MET A 47 -0.21 14.45 -4.96
N ARG A 48 0.16 13.31 -4.39
CA ARG A 48 1.34 12.56 -4.82
C ARG A 48 1.20 11.99 -6.25
N ILE A 49 0.04 11.45 -6.61
CA ILE A 49 -0.25 10.97 -7.97
C ILE A 49 -0.23 12.13 -8.96
N GLU A 50 -0.82 13.26 -8.59
CA GLU A 50 -0.87 14.47 -9.41
C GLU A 50 0.53 15.02 -9.69
N VAL A 51 1.34 15.23 -8.65
CA VAL A 51 2.74 15.67 -8.80
C VAL A 51 3.54 14.70 -9.68
N LEU A 52 3.31 13.39 -9.52
CA LEU A 52 3.99 12.39 -10.33
C LEU A 52 3.54 12.43 -11.80
N SER A 53 2.24 12.67 -12.05
CA SER A 53 1.69 12.80 -13.40
C SER A 53 2.27 13.99 -14.16
N LEU A 54 2.64 15.07 -13.47
CA LEU A 54 3.31 16.21 -14.08
C LEU A 54 4.67 15.82 -14.67
N MET A 55 5.36 14.82 -14.11
CA MET A 55 6.64 14.35 -14.66
C MET A 55 6.49 13.58 -15.98
N LEU A 56 5.26 13.22 -16.36
CA LEU A 56 4.93 12.64 -17.65
C LEU A 56 4.67 13.70 -18.74
N CYS A 57 4.56 14.98 -18.38
CA CYS A 57 4.45 16.07 -19.34
C CYS A 57 5.73 16.23 -20.17
N ASN A 58 5.59 16.82 -21.35
CA ASN A 58 6.76 17.15 -22.17
C ASN A 58 7.52 18.37 -21.61
N GLU A 59 8.73 18.58 -22.10
CA GLU A 59 9.61 19.63 -21.60
C GLU A 59 9.03 21.03 -21.82
N GLN A 60 8.36 21.27 -22.96
CA GLN A 60 7.74 22.57 -23.24
C GLN A 60 6.64 22.91 -22.21
N GLN A 61 5.86 21.91 -21.79
CA GLN A 61 4.82 22.07 -20.77
C GLN A 61 5.40 22.36 -19.38
N LEU A 62 6.61 21.86 -19.09
CA LEU A 62 7.27 22.02 -17.78
C LEU A 62 8.14 23.28 -17.69
N ALA A 63 8.62 23.81 -18.81
CA ALA A 63 9.64 24.86 -18.87
C ALA A 63 9.31 26.06 -17.98
N SER A 64 8.10 26.64 -18.10
CA SER A 64 7.72 27.82 -17.31
C SER A 64 7.64 27.54 -15.81
N ALA A 65 7.17 26.36 -15.41
CA ALA A 65 7.06 25.99 -13.99
C ALA A 65 8.44 25.76 -13.35
N TYR A 66 9.39 25.23 -14.13
CA TYR A 66 10.77 25.02 -13.67
C TYR A 66 11.58 26.30 -13.61
N ALA A 67 11.40 27.21 -14.58
CA ALA A 67 12.12 28.48 -14.66
C ALA A 67 11.73 29.48 -13.57
N ALA A 68 10.59 29.29 -12.90
CA ALA A 68 10.13 30.17 -11.83
C ALA A 68 10.91 29.95 -10.53
N ASP A 69 11.35 31.06 -9.92
CA ASP A 69 11.84 31.08 -8.55
C ASP A 69 10.72 30.70 -7.58
N ARG A 70 11.06 29.89 -6.57
CA ARG A 70 10.13 29.44 -5.54
C ARG A 70 10.65 29.86 -4.17
N ILE A 71 9.75 30.31 -3.29
CA ILE A 71 10.08 30.68 -1.92
C ILE A 71 9.26 29.83 -0.98
N VAL A 72 9.93 29.11 -0.07
CA VAL A 72 9.29 28.33 0.99
C VAL A 72 9.82 28.81 2.33
N ALA A 73 8.97 29.50 3.11
CA ALA A 73 9.33 30.01 4.44
C ALA A 73 10.68 30.78 4.48
N GLY A 74 10.94 31.60 3.46
CA GLY A 74 12.18 32.38 3.34
C GLY A 74 13.35 31.65 2.67
N ILE A 75 13.21 30.36 2.35
CA ILE A 75 14.19 29.61 1.54
C ILE A 75 13.90 29.87 0.07
N GLN A 76 14.86 30.47 -0.64
CA GLN A 76 14.78 30.68 -2.08
C GLN A 76 15.34 29.46 -2.82
N ILE A 77 14.52 28.89 -3.70
CA ILE A 77 14.88 27.85 -4.64
C ILE A 77 14.81 28.49 -6.02
N GLY A 78 15.98 28.76 -6.62
CA GLY A 78 16.07 29.39 -7.92
C GLY A 78 15.41 28.56 -9.02
N GLY A 79 14.97 29.25 -10.07
CA GLY A 79 14.54 28.63 -11.32
C GLY A 79 15.62 27.71 -11.90
N THR A 80 15.17 26.66 -12.58
CA THR A 80 16.04 25.68 -13.25
C THR A 80 15.37 25.17 -14.52
N THR A 81 16.01 24.27 -15.26
CA THR A 81 15.42 23.61 -16.42
C THR A 81 14.72 22.32 -16.00
N PRO A 82 13.67 21.87 -16.71
CA PRO A 82 13.11 20.54 -16.48
C PRO A 82 14.21 19.46 -16.61
N PRO A 83 14.20 18.41 -15.78
CA PRO A 83 15.10 17.27 -15.95
C PRO A 83 14.87 16.61 -17.31
N ASP A 84 15.88 15.95 -17.89
CA ASP A 84 15.72 15.23 -19.15
C ASP A 84 14.69 14.07 -19.05
N ASN A 85 14.25 13.57 -20.20
CA ASN A 85 13.21 12.55 -20.26
C ASN A 85 13.61 11.22 -19.60
N GLU A 86 14.90 10.85 -19.64
CA GLU A 86 15.38 9.61 -19.02
C GLU A 86 15.33 9.71 -17.50
N MET A 87 15.79 10.83 -16.94
CA MET A 87 15.71 11.13 -15.52
C MET A 87 14.26 11.17 -15.04
N ARG A 88 13.36 11.85 -15.77
CA ARG A 88 11.92 11.87 -15.45
C ARG A 88 11.31 10.47 -15.50
N SER A 89 11.58 9.70 -16.54
CA SER A 89 11.06 8.33 -16.70
C SER A 89 11.52 7.41 -15.57
N ARG A 90 12.81 7.48 -15.19
CA ARG A 90 13.36 6.74 -14.04
C ARG A 90 12.72 7.17 -12.73
N TYR A 91 12.55 8.47 -12.51
CA TYR A 91 11.86 9.00 -11.33
C TYR A 91 10.41 8.49 -11.26
N VAL A 92 9.67 8.54 -12.36
CA VAL A 92 8.27 8.08 -12.40
C VAL A 92 8.15 6.60 -12.08
N ARG A 93 9.02 5.76 -12.65
CA ARG A 93 9.05 4.31 -12.37
C ARG A 93 9.29 4.05 -10.89
N THR A 94 10.32 4.67 -10.31
CA THR A 94 10.68 4.54 -8.89
C THR A 94 9.53 4.96 -7.99
N GLU A 95 9.00 6.17 -8.20
CA GLU A 95 7.97 6.73 -7.33
C GLU A 95 6.61 6.05 -7.49
N ALA A 96 6.30 5.43 -8.64
CA ALA A 96 5.11 4.62 -8.82
C ALA A 96 5.12 3.38 -7.91
N VAL A 97 6.27 2.72 -7.74
CA VAL A 97 6.40 1.61 -6.79
C VAL A 97 6.26 2.12 -5.35
N VAL A 98 6.91 3.24 -5.01
CA VAL A 98 6.86 3.82 -3.66
C VAL A 98 5.43 4.20 -3.27
N ILE A 99 4.73 4.92 -4.15
CA ILE A 99 3.38 5.40 -3.86
C ILE A 99 2.39 4.24 -3.74
N PHE A 100 2.51 3.23 -4.61
CA PHE A 100 1.65 2.06 -4.52
C PHE A 100 1.85 1.29 -3.22
N HIS A 101 3.10 1.04 -2.80
CA HIS A 101 3.38 0.39 -1.52
C HIS A 101 2.85 1.19 -0.33
N HIS A 102 3.00 2.53 -0.36
CA HIS A 102 2.43 3.38 0.68
C HIS A 102 0.89 3.30 0.67
N ALA A 103 0.25 3.39 -0.49
CA ALA A 103 -1.20 3.28 -0.61
C ALA A 103 -1.70 1.92 -0.08
N ALA A 104 -1.04 0.82 -0.47
CA ALA A 104 -1.34 -0.54 -0.03
C ALA A 104 -1.24 -0.70 1.48
N GLU A 105 -0.16 -0.20 2.09
CA GLU A 105 0.01 -0.23 3.55
C GLU A 105 -1.06 0.62 4.25
N MET A 106 -1.31 1.83 3.73
CA MET A 106 -2.30 2.76 4.29
C MET A 106 -3.70 2.13 4.32
N ILE A 107 -4.16 1.56 3.21
CA ILE A 107 -5.52 0.99 3.15
C ILE A 107 -5.65 -0.25 4.04
N LEU A 108 -4.65 -1.12 4.10
CA LEU A 108 -4.68 -2.31 4.96
C LEU A 108 -4.68 -1.92 6.44
N ARG A 109 -3.86 -0.94 6.84
CA ARG A 109 -3.86 -0.41 8.22
C ARG A 109 -5.20 0.20 8.58
N LEU A 110 -5.76 1.04 7.70
CA LEU A 110 -7.07 1.65 7.90
C LEU A 110 -8.15 0.57 8.03
N PHE A 111 -8.19 -0.41 7.14
CA PHE A 111 -9.14 -1.52 7.20
C PHE A 111 -9.08 -2.25 8.55
N TYR A 112 -7.89 -2.69 8.98
CA TYR A 112 -7.75 -3.38 10.27
C TYR A 112 -8.12 -2.50 11.46
N ALA A 113 -7.72 -1.23 11.46
CA ALA A 113 -8.07 -0.31 12.52
C ALA A 113 -9.60 -0.17 12.69
N HIS A 114 -10.35 -0.15 11.59
CA HIS A 114 -11.82 -0.04 11.62
C HIS A 114 -12.51 -1.36 11.98
N VAL A 115 -11.88 -2.49 11.68
CA VAL A 115 -12.40 -3.83 12.04
C VAL A 115 -12.13 -4.16 13.51
N ASP A 116 -10.91 -3.95 13.98
CA ASP A 116 -10.48 -4.39 15.31
C ASP A 116 -10.80 -3.36 16.41
N TYR A 117 -10.84 -2.06 16.06
CA TYR A 117 -11.10 -0.96 17.00
C TYR A 117 -12.30 -0.12 16.56
N PRO A 118 -13.50 -0.72 16.39
CA PRO A 118 -14.66 -0.06 15.83
C PRO A 118 -15.21 1.10 16.69
N ASP A 119 -14.77 1.27 17.93
CA ASP A 119 -15.16 2.42 18.77
C ASP A 119 -14.23 3.63 18.58
N CYS A 120 -12.95 3.39 18.25
CA CYS A 120 -11.96 4.43 18.02
C CYS A 120 -10.83 3.94 17.09
N PRO A 121 -11.03 4.04 15.76
CA PRO A 121 -10.04 3.55 14.79
C PRO A 121 -8.67 4.24 14.90
N TRP A 122 -8.61 5.46 15.44
CA TRP A 122 -7.33 6.13 15.68
C TRP A 122 -6.44 5.35 16.66
N LEU A 123 -7.01 4.73 17.70
CA LEU A 123 -6.25 3.84 18.59
C LEU A 123 -5.76 2.60 17.84
N GLY A 124 -6.58 2.05 16.97
CA GLY A 124 -6.19 0.93 16.10
C GLY A 124 -5.00 1.28 15.22
N MET A 125 -5.04 2.43 14.55
CA MET A 125 -3.91 2.93 13.75
C MET A 125 -2.63 3.08 14.59
N ALA A 126 -2.73 3.62 15.80
CA ALA A 126 -1.61 3.78 16.71
C ALA A 126 -1.08 2.45 17.29
N SER A 127 -1.89 1.39 17.31
CA SER A 127 -1.49 0.07 17.79
C SER A 127 -0.68 -0.74 16.76
N LEU A 128 -0.83 -0.44 15.48
CA LEU A 128 -0.19 -1.15 14.37
C LEU A 128 1.27 -0.72 14.14
N VAL A 129 2.07 -0.56 15.20
CA VAL A 129 3.47 -0.10 15.09
C VAL A 129 4.45 -1.22 14.74
N SER A 130 4.16 -2.46 15.15
CA SER A 130 5.01 -3.61 14.86
C SER A 130 4.83 -4.05 13.41
N PHE A 131 5.81 -3.73 12.56
CA PHE A 131 5.76 -4.12 11.14
C PHE A 131 5.77 -5.65 10.96
N ALA A 132 6.33 -6.40 11.90
CA ALA A 132 6.30 -7.86 11.86
C ALA A 132 4.87 -8.39 12.09
N GLU A 133 4.20 -7.94 13.15
CA GLU A 133 2.81 -8.33 13.47
C GLU A 133 1.84 -7.88 12.38
N PHE A 134 2.04 -6.67 11.83
CA PHE A 134 1.25 -6.18 10.72
C PHE A 134 1.35 -7.10 9.49
N LYS A 135 2.57 -7.51 9.10
CA LYS A 135 2.77 -8.43 7.98
C LYS A 135 2.18 -9.81 8.24
N GLU A 136 2.29 -10.32 9.47
CA GLU A 136 1.67 -11.59 9.85
C GLU A 136 0.15 -11.52 9.73
N LYS A 137 -0.45 -10.41 10.18
CA LYS A 137 -1.88 -10.16 10.02
C LYS A 137 -2.30 -10.10 8.56
N VAL A 138 -1.52 -9.42 7.70
CA VAL A 138 -1.75 -9.40 6.25
C VAL A 138 -1.64 -10.80 5.65
N ALA A 139 -0.61 -11.57 6.01
CA ALA A 139 -0.42 -12.94 5.52
C ALA A 139 -1.60 -13.84 5.90
N LYS A 140 -2.11 -13.70 7.13
CA LYS A 140 -3.30 -14.42 7.58
C LYS A 140 -4.54 -14.06 6.76
N SER A 141 -4.81 -12.78 6.53
CA SER A 141 -5.95 -12.34 5.70
C SER A 141 -5.84 -12.82 4.25
N LEU A 142 -4.63 -12.94 3.70
CA LEU A 142 -4.43 -13.50 2.36
C LEU A 142 -4.68 -15.01 2.30
N SER A 143 -4.36 -15.73 3.39
CA SER A 143 -4.60 -17.17 3.52
C SER A 143 -6.08 -17.48 3.74
N ASP A 144 -6.70 -16.78 4.69
CA ASP A 144 -8.08 -17.04 5.13
C ASP A 144 -9.12 -16.37 4.22
N GLY A 145 -8.70 -15.36 3.46
CA GLY A 145 -9.58 -14.42 2.77
C GLY A 145 -10.00 -13.25 3.66
N PHE A 146 -10.31 -12.11 3.05
CA PHE A 146 -10.90 -10.99 3.78
C PHE A 146 -12.39 -11.28 4.05
N ASP A 147 -12.84 -10.98 5.27
CA ASP A 147 -14.25 -11.15 5.66
C ASP A 147 -15.14 -10.20 4.85
N ARG A 148 -15.99 -10.76 3.97
CA ARG A 148 -16.91 -10.01 3.10
C ARG A 148 -17.83 -9.06 3.86
N SER A 149 -18.32 -9.49 5.03
CA SER A 149 -19.22 -8.66 5.86
C SER A 149 -18.49 -7.43 6.38
N LYS A 150 -17.20 -7.57 6.72
CA LYS A 150 -16.34 -6.47 7.13
C LYS A 150 -15.98 -5.56 5.97
N LEU A 151 -15.76 -6.11 4.78
CA LEU A 151 -15.57 -5.29 3.58
C LEU A 151 -16.80 -4.42 3.29
N ALA A 152 -17.99 -5.00 3.30
CA ALA A 152 -19.24 -4.27 3.11
C ALA A 152 -19.45 -3.18 4.17
N GLU A 153 -19.25 -3.51 5.45
CA GLU A 153 -19.41 -2.57 6.56
C GLU A 153 -18.44 -1.39 6.47
N VAL A 154 -17.18 -1.66 6.15
CA VAL A 154 -16.09 -0.66 6.17
C VAL A 154 -16.06 0.20 4.91
N PHE A 155 -16.30 -0.38 3.73
CA PHE A 155 -16.15 0.35 2.45
C PHE A 155 -17.47 0.84 1.85
N LEU A 156 -18.57 0.14 2.10
CA LEU A 156 -19.89 0.48 1.55
C LEU A 156 -20.85 1.01 2.63
N GLY A 157 -20.49 0.84 3.91
CA GLY A 157 -21.18 1.45 5.04
C GLY A 157 -22.39 0.67 5.55
N GLY A 158 -22.57 -0.59 5.15
CA GLY A 158 -23.64 -1.44 5.63
C GLY A 158 -23.52 -2.86 5.13
N SER A 159 -24.46 -3.70 5.54
CA SER A 159 -24.58 -5.11 5.12
C SER A 159 -25.33 -5.30 3.78
N SER A 160 -25.98 -4.24 3.28
CA SER A 160 -26.72 -4.22 2.02
C SER A 160 -26.88 -2.76 1.56
N PRO A 161 -27.28 -2.50 0.29
CA PRO A 161 -27.60 -1.15 -0.18
C PRO A 161 -28.63 -0.43 0.69
N ARG A 162 -29.63 -1.19 1.18
CA ARG A 162 -30.71 -0.67 2.04
C ARG A 162 -30.18 -0.27 3.42
N ASP A 163 -29.34 -1.09 4.04
CA ASP A 163 -28.72 -0.79 5.34
C ASP A 163 -27.67 0.34 5.25
N ALA A 164 -26.99 0.45 4.11
CA ALA A 164 -26.10 1.55 3.79
C ALA A 164 -26.84 2.85 3.39
N CYS A 165 -28.12 2.77 3.06
CA CYS A 165 -28.94 3.86 2.50
C CYS A 165 -28.36 4.47 1.21
N ILE A 166 -27.83 3.64 0.31
CA ILE A 166 -27.22 4.08 -0.95
C ILE A 166 -28.07 3.69 -2.15
N ALA A 167 -28.00 4.48 -3.22
CA ALA A 167 -28.65 4.18 -4.49
C ALA A 167 -27.74 3.25 -5.32
N MET A 168 -27.81 1.95 -5.02
CA MET A 168 -27.04 0.88 -5.66
C MET A 168 -27.90 -0.39 -5.70
N SER A 169 -27.79 -1.19 -6.77
CA SER A 169 -28.46 -2.49 -6.83
C SER A 169 -27.77 -3.51 -5.90
N ASP A 170 -28.45 -4.62 -5.56
CA ASP A 170 -27.82 -5.68 -4.77
C ASP A 170 -26.66 -6.36 -5.55
N GLU A 171 -26.76 -6.43 -6.88
CA GLU A 171 -25.72 -6.98 -7.75
C GLU A 171 -24.47 -6.09 -7.78
N ASP A 172 -24.63 -4.77 -7.99
CA ASP A 172 -23.52 -3.81 -7.93
C ASP A 172 -22.86 -3.78 -6.53
N PHE A 173 -23.63 -4.04 -5.48
CA PHE A 173 -23.13 -4.08 -4.11
C PHE A 173 -22.20 -5.26 -3.89
N GLU A 174 -22.60 -6.45 -4.34
CA GLU A 174 -21.76 -7.64 -4.27
C GLU A 174 -20.53 -7.53 -5.17
N ASP A 175 -20.67 -6.95 -6.37
CA ASP A 175 -19.52 -6.69 -7.27
C ASP A 175 -18.53 -5.69 -6.65
N ALA A 176 -19.01 -4.66 -5.95
CA ALA A 176 -18.16 -3.73 -5.22
C ALA A 176 -17.38 -4.42 -4.08
N ILE A 177 -18.01 -5.36 -3.36
CA ILE A 177 -17.33 -6.18 -2.34
C ILE A 177 -16.23 -7.02 -2.99
N ASP A 178 -16.53 -7.66 -4.12
CA ASP A 178 -15.58 -8.47 -4.87
C ASP A 178 -14.39 -7.66 -5.38
N GLY A 179 -14.65 -6.46 -5.90
CA GLY A 179 -13.61 -5.53 -6.35
C GLY A 179 -12.70 -5.07 -5.21
N VAL A 180 -13.26 -4.66 -4.07
CA VAL A 180 -12.44 -4.28 -2.91
C VAL A 180 -11.67 -5.47 -2.36
N ASN A 181 -12.27 -6.66 -2.29
CA ASN A 181 -11.60 -7.88 -1.86
C ASN A 181 -10.38 -8.20 -2.76
N LEU A 182 -10.56 -8.14 -4.07
CA LEU A 182 -9.48 -8.35 -5.04
C LEU A 182 -8.38 -7.29 -4.89
N LEU A 183 -8.76 -6.02 -4.70
CA LEU A 183 -7.83 -4.91 -4.52
C LEU A 183 -6.97 -5.09 -3.26
N LEU A 184 -7.60 -5.39 -2.11
CA LEU A 184 -6.88 -5.62 -0.85
C LEU A 184 -6.02 -6.88 -0.90
N GLY A 185 -6.50 -7.94 -1.56
CA GLY A 185 -5.72 -9.14 -1.85
C GLY A 185 -4.46 -8.81 -2.65
N HIS A 186 -4.58 -8.01 -3.70
CA HIS A 186 -3.45 -7.57 -4.50
C HIS A 186 -2.48 -6.69 -3.70
N CYS A 187 -2.99 -5.71 -2.95
CA CYS A 187 -2.19 -4.87 -2.05
C CYS A 187 -1.41 -5.71 -1.02
N GLY A 188 -2.07 -6.67 -0.38
CA GLY A 188 -1.42 -7.56 0.59
C GLY A 188 -0.34 -8.42 -0.06
N HIS A 189 -0.62 -9.00 -1.22
CA HIS A 189 0.35 -9.84 -1.93
C HIS A 189 1.60 -9.04 -2.31
N ARG A 190 1.44 -7.84 -2.90
CA ARG A 190 2.55 -6.95 -3.26
C ARG A 190 3.33 -6.46 -2.04
N LEU A 191 2.66 -6.07 -0.97
CA LEU A 191 3.30 -5.63 0.28
C LEU A 191 4.27 -6.70 0.82
N LEU A 192 3.87 -7.97 0.80
CA LEU A 192 4.67 -9.07 1.32
C LEU A 192 5.76 -9.53 0.34
N SER A 193 5.39 -9.80 -0.92
CA SER A 193 6.28 -10.42 -1.91
C SER A 193 7.34 -9.47 -2.45
N GLN A 194 7.11 -8.15 -2.42
CA GLN A 194 8.04 -7.14 -2.94
C GLN A 194 8.69 -6.28 -1.85
N SER A 195 8.70 -6.74 -0.60
CA SER A 195 9.31 -5.99 0.50
C SER A 195 10.81 -5.69 0.31
N PHE A 196 11.55 -6.54 -0.42
CA PHE A 196 12.94 -6.27 -0.79
C PHE A 196 13.05 -5.16 -1.83
N LEU A 197 12.29 -5.24 -2.93
CA LEU A 197 12.23 -4.20 -3.96
C LEU A 197 11.88 -2.84 -3.34
N TYR A 198 10.82 -2.79 -2.53
CA TYR A 198 10.39 -1.56 -1.86
C TYR A 198 11.47 -0.99 -0.94
N ASN A 199 12.13 -1.84 -0.14
CA ASN A 199 13.23 -1.41 0.73
C ASN A 199 14.43 -0.86 -0.05
N SER A 200 14.72 -1.43 -1.22
CA SER A 200 15.80 -0.94 -2.08
C SER A 200 15.43 0.41 -2.72
N ILE A 201 14.24 0.51 -3.30
CA ILE A 201 13.77 1.72 -3.99
C ILE A 201 13.64 2.90 -3.03
N LYS A 202 13.02 2.71 -1.86
CA LYS A 202 12.77 3.81 -0.90
C LYS A 202 14.04 4.47 -0.36
N HIS A 203 15.20 3.82 -0.49
CA HIS A 203 16.50 4.31 -0.06
C HIS A 203 17.43 4.64 -1.23
N GLY A 204 16.95 4.61 -2.47
CA GLY A 204 17.75 4.86 -3.66
C GLY A 204 18.82 3.78 -3.91
N LEU A 205 18.65 2.58 -3.35
CA LEU A 205 19.60 1.47 -3.43
C LEU A 205 19.32 0.52 -4.62
N SER A 206 18.25 0.76 -5.38
CA SER A 206 18.06 0.13 -6.69
C SER A 206 18.97 0.84 -7.70
N THR A 207 20.21 0.39 -7.80
CA THR A 207 21.31 1.10 -8.47
C THR A 207 21.24 1.08 -9.99
N ILE A 208 20.37 0.27 -10.59
CA ILE A 208 20.27 0.18 -12.06
C ILE A 208 18.80 0.00 -12.46
N ALA A 209 18.21 1.07 -13.01
CA ALA A 209 17.04 0.94 -13.86
C ALA A 209 17.58 0.46 -15.21
N LEU A 210 17.37 -0.81 -15.52
CA LEU A 210 17.65 -1.35 -16.85
C LEU A 210 16.73 -0.61 -17.85
N ASP A 211 17.26 -0.27 -19.01
CA ASP A 211 16.60 0.62 -19.96
C ASP A 211 15.44 -0.07 -20.72
N GLU A 212 14.79 0.65 -21.63
CA GLU A 212 13.66 0.13 -22.42
C GLU A 212 14.04 -0.96 -23.42
N ALA A 213 15.33 -1.09 -23.76
CA ALA A 213 15.83 -2.13 -24.65
C ALA A 213 16.10 -3.46 -23.92
N THR A 214 15.98 -3.47 -22.59
CA THR A 214 16.16 -4.66 -21.77
C THR A 214 15.21 -5.77 -22.18
N GLU A 215 15.77 -6.96 -22.39
CA GLU A 215 15.02 -8.15 -22.74
C GLU A 215 15.53 -9.36 -21.95
N ILE A 216 14.61 -10.13 -21.38
CA ILE A 216 14.89 -11.44 -20.83
C ILE A 216 14.28 -12.47 -21.77
N ALA A 217 15.14 -13.27 -22.39
CA ALA A 217 14.74 -14.35 -23.28
C ALA A 217 15.41 -15.66 -22.90
N VAL A 218 14.70 -16.76 -23.15
CA VAL A 218 15.25 -18.11 -23.10
C VAL A 218 15.58 -18.53 -24.54
N GLU A 219 16.84 -18.84 -24.79
CA GLU A 219 17.31 -19.41 -26.05
C GLU A 219 17.58 -20.91 -25.87
N ARG A 220 16.87 -21.76 -26.63
CA ARG A 220 17.10 -23.22 -26.61
C ARG A 220 18.04 -23.66 -27.73
N ASP A 221 18.06 -22.91 -28.83
CA ASP A 221 18.99 -23.02 -29.97
C ASP A 221 19.01 -21.67 -30.72
N ARG A 222 19.94 -21.47 -31.67
CA ARG A 222 20.07 -20.21 -32.45
C ARG A 222 18.81 -19.79 -33.23
N SER A 223 17.79 -20.64 -33.31
CA SER A 223 16.55 -20.39 -34.07
C SER A 223 15.30 -20.23 -33.19
N ARG A 224 15.39 -20.52 -31.88
CA ARG A 224 14.25 -20.52 -30.96
C ARG A 224 14.55 -19.67 -29.73
N ARG A 225 14.26 -18.38 -29.88
CA ARG A 225 14.29 -17.36 -28.82
C ARG A 225 12.86 -17.09 -28.35
N ALA A 226 12.60 -17.29 -27.05
CA ALA A 226 11.33 -16.96 -26.42
C ALA A 226 11.54 -15.79 -25.46
N VAL A 227 10.94 -14.64 -25.77
CA VAL A 227 11.02 -13.43 -24.95
C VAL A 227 10.03 -13.55 -23.79
N GLY A 228 10.55 -13.57 -22.55
CA GLY A 228 9.77 -13.61 -21.32
C GLY A 228 9.52 -12.23 -20.70
N HIS A 229 10.42 -11.27 -20.95
CA HIS A 229 10.29 -9.89 -20.50
C HIS A 229 10.88 -8.93 -21.53
N LYS A 230 10.23 -7.78 -21.72
CA LYS A 230 10.74 -6.64 -22.47
C LYS A 230 10.42 -5.34 -21.73
N GLY A 231 11.41 -4.46 -21.66
CA GLY A 231 11.28 -3.14 -21.06
C GLY A 231 12.00 -3.02 -19.71
N PRO A 232 11.81 -1.88 -19.03
CA PRO A 232 12.64 -1.48 -17.90
C PRO A 232 12.44 -2.37 -16.67
N MET A 233 13.53 -2.65 -15.98
CA MET A 233 13.54 -3.43 -14.73
C MET A 233 14.37 -2.74 -13.64
N PHE A 234 14.00 -2.98 -12.39
CA PHE A 234 14.78 -2.58 -11.21
C PHE A 234 15.71 -3.70 -10.80
N ALA A 235 17.02 -3.46 -10.84
CA ALA A 235 18.01 -4.33 -10.23
C ALA A 235 18.29 -3.93 -8.77
N TYR A 236 18.30 -4.91 -7.86
CA TYR A 236 18.58 -4.68 -6.44
C TYR A 236 19.18 -5.92 -5.78
N MET A 237 19.94 -5.68 -4.71
CA MET A 237 20.60 -6.73 -3.93
C MET A 237 19.88 -7.00 -2.61
N HIS A 238 19.88 -8.26 -2.19
CA HIS A 238 19.33 -8.68 -0.93
C HIS A 238 20.04 -9.94 -0.40
N ARG A 239 20.06 -10.09 0.93
CA ARG A 239 20.82 -11.18 1.56
C ARG A 239 20.09 -12.52 1.53
N ARG A 240 18.77 -12.54 1.67
CA ARG A 240 17.94 -13.76 1.71
C ARG A 240 17.33 -14.04 0.34
N ARG A 241 17.03 -15.30 0.00
CA ARG A 241 16.50 -15.66 -1.33
C ARG A 241 15.15 -15.00 -1.60
N ARG A 242 14.23 -15.05 -0.63
CA ARG A 242 12.87 -14.48 -0.73
C ARG A 242 12.46 -13.76 0.56
N PRO A 243 11.48 -12.82 0.49
CA PRO A 243 10.85 -12.29 1.69
C PRO A 243 10.23 -13.41 2.54
N GLY A 244 10.48 -13.39 3.85
CA GLY A 244 9.94 -14.37 4.79
C GLY A 244 10.83 -15.58 5.06
N ASP A 245 11.93 -15.77 4.33
CA ASP A 245 12.86 -16.88 4.58
C ASP A 245 13.43 -16.81 6.00
N ALA A 246 13.45 -17.97 6.69
CA ALA A 246 13.96 -18.14 8.04
C ALA A 246 15.49 -17.92 8.17
N GLY A 247 16.21 -17.81 7.04
CA GLY A 247 17.67 -17.72 6.99
C GLY A 247 18.36 -19.08 7.11
N GLY A 248 19.69 -19.08 7.20
CA GLY A 248 20.50 -20.30 7.37
C GLY A 248 20.83 -21.08 6.08
N GLY A 249 20.45 -20.54 4.91
CA GLY A 249 20.79 -21.10 3.60
C GLY A 249 21.80 -20.24 2.84
N ARG A 250 21.78 -20.37 1.51
CA ARG A 250 22.53 -19.49 0.59
C ARG A 250 22.21 -18.02 0.85
N GLU A 251 23.24 -17.19 0.81
CA GLU A 251 23.14 -15.75 1.01
C GLU A 251 23.69 -14.99 -0.20
N TRP A 252 23.19 -13.75 -0.35
CA TRP A 252 23.53 -12.78 -1.39
C TRP A 252 22.92 -13.10 -2.75
N PHE A 253 21.91 -12.31 -3.10
CA PHE A 253 21.13 -12.44 -4.31
C PHE A 253 20.98 -11.08 -4.99
N ILE A 254 20.93 -11.12 -6.31
CA ILE A 254 20.51 -9.99 -7.15
C ILE A 254 19.14 -10.34 -7.72
N SER A 255 18.19 -9.42 -7.59
CA SER A 255 16.89 -9.52 -8.25
C SER A 255 16.72 -8.41 -9.27
N MET A 256 16.13 -8.75 -10.41
CA MET A 256 15.67 -7.83 -11.44
C MET A 256 14.15 -7.95 -11.51
N THR A 257 13.41 -6.90 -11.18
CA THR A 257 11.94 -6.89 -11.21
C THR A 257 11.43 -5.88 -12.22
N GLY A 258 10.53 -6.32 -13.11
CA GLY A 258 9.93 -5.47 -14.14
C GLY A 258 9.22 -4.25 -13.57
N ALA A 259 9.41 -3.09 -14.18
CA ALA A 259 8.67 -1.89 -13.79
C ALA A 259 7.23 -1.98 -14.29
N THR A 260 6.28 -1.95 -13.36
CA THR A 260 4.83 -2.03 -13.64
C THR A 260 4.15 -0.66 -13.55
N THR A 261 4.85 0.41 -13.92
CA THR A 261 4.46 1.81 -13.67
C THR A 261 3.01 2.15 -13.97
N PRO A 262 2.44 1.82 -15.16
CA PRO A 262 1.04 2.16 -15.43
C PRO A 262 0.06 1.42 -14.50
N SER A 263 0.37 0.17 -14.14
CA SER A 263 -0.43 -0.63 -13.22
C SER A 263 -0.29 -0.12 -11.78
N ASP A 264 0.93 0.18 -11.34
CA ASP A 264 1.18 0.73 -10.00
C ASP A 264 0.45 2.08 -9.82
N LEU A 265 0.43 2.94 -10.85
CA LEU A 265 -0.34 4.19 -10.83
C LEU A 265 -1.86 3.96 -10.82
N ALA A 266 -2.37 3.10 -11.71
CA ALA A 266 -3.80 2.77 -11.78
C ALA A 266 -4.30 2.19 -10.44
N LEU A 267 -3.56 1.24 -9.87
CA LEU A 267 -3.86 0.65 -8.57
C LEU A 267 -3.75 1.68 -7.45
N SER A 268 -2.78 2.59 -7.48
CA SER A 268 -2.69 3.68 -6.49
C SER A 268 -3.93 4.58 -6.53
N ILE A 269 -4.47 4.88 -7.72
CA ILE A 269 -5.71 5.64 -7.88
C ILE A 269 -6.90 4.86 -7.29
N LEU A 270 -7.01 3.56 -7.58
CA LEU A 270 -8.08 2.71 -7.03
C LEU A 270 -7.99 2.62 -5.50
N VAL A 271 -6.79 2.48 -4.95
CA VAL A 271 -6.58 2.48 -3.50
C VAL A 271 -6.93 3.83 -2.88
N ALA A 272 -6.53 4.95 -3.48
CA ALA A 272 -6.91 6.27 -2.99
C ALA A 272 -8.44 6.46 -2.92
N ARG A 273 -9.16 5.92 -3.91
CA ARG A 273 -10.64 5.89 -3.97
C ARG A 273 -11.29 4.93 -2.97
N ALA A 274 -10.63 3.80 -2.70
CA ALA A 274 -11.04 2.89 -1.64
C ALA A 274 -10.86 3.56 -0.26
N VAL A 275 -9.76 4.28 -0.06
CA VAL A 275 -9.50 5.09 1.15
C VAL A 275 -10.56 6.18 1.29
N GLU A 276 -10.93 6.90 0.23
CA GLU A 276 -12.05 7.86 0.26
C GLU A 276 -13.34 7.22 0.77
N SER A 277 -13.70 6.05 0.22
CA SER A 277 -14.95 5.35 0.56
C SER A 277 -14.95 4.91 2.01
N LEU A 278 -13.88 4.23 2.45
CA LEU A 278 -13.68 3.83 3.84
C LEU A 278 -13.78 5.02 4.78
N TRP A 279 -13.12 6.12 4.43
CA TRP A 279 -13.05 7.32 5.25
C TRP A 279 -14.40 8.03 5.36
N ASP A 280 -15.13 8.19 4.25
CA ASP A 280 -16.46 8.81 4.28
C ASP A 280 -17.49 7.90 5.00
N VAL A 281 -17.37 6.57 4.89
CA VAL A 281 -18.17 5.61 5.67
C VAL A 281 -17.91 5.77 7.16
N ALA A 282 -16.64 5.80 7.56
CA ALA A 282 -16.25 5.96 8.95
C ALA A 282 -16.66 7.34 9.48
N ARG A 283 -16.38 8.41 8.73
CA ARG A 283 -16.79 9.78 9.09
C ARG A 283 -18.30 9.88 9.26
N ARG A 284 -19.10 9.24 8.41
CA ARG A 284 -20.54 9.13 8.62
C ARG A 284 -20.86 8.42 9.92
N ARG A 285 -20.30 7.24 10.16
CA ARG A 285 -20.54 6.43 11.37
C ARG A 285 -20.22 7.19 12.66
N TYR A 286 -19.09 7.90 12.71
CA TYR A 286 -18.59 8.50 13.94
C TYR A 286 -18.97 9.97 14.14
N THR A 287 -19.28 10.70 13.08
CA THR A 287 -19.56 12.15 13.15
C THR A 287 -20.94 12.54 12.62
N GLY A 288 -21.67 11.60 12.00
CA GLY A 288 -22.97 11.84 11.39
C GLY A 288 -22.94 12.69 10.12
N LYS A 289 -21.76 12.96 9.56
CA LYS A 289 -21.60 13.73 8.31
C LYS A 289 -21.83 12.81 7.11
N SER A 290 -22.72 13.21 6.20
CA SER A 290 -22.86 12.55 4.90
C SER A 290 -21.55 12.61 4.10
N GLY A 291 -21.39 11.70 3.15
CA GLY A 291 -20.23 11.62 2.29
C GLY A 291 -20.56 10.90 0.98
N SER A 292 -19.60 10.15 0.47
CA SER A 292 -19.77 9.34 -0.73
C SER A 292 -18.87 8.13 -0.73
N ILE A 293 -19.28 7.10 -1.47
CA ILE A 293 -18.43 5.94 -1.77
C ILE A 293 -18.14 5.87 -3.26
N ARG A 294 -17.20 5.01 -3.63
CA ARG A 294 -16.83 4.70 -5.00
C ARG A 294 -17.28 3.29 -5.34
N HIS A 295 -17.96 3.12 -6.46
CA HIS A 295 -18.27 1.80 -7.00
C HIS A 295 -17.00 1.22 -7.63
N ILE A 296 -16.23 0.48 -6.83
CA ILE A 296 -15.00 -0.20 -7.26
C ILE A 296 -15.38 -1.59 -7.74
N ARG A 297 -15.75 -1.69 -9.01
CA ARG A 297 -16.13 -2.93 -9.67
C ARG A 297 -14.99 -3.92 -9.72
N ARG A 298 -15.30 -5.21 -9.68
CA ARG A 298 -14.30 -6.26 -9.84
C ARG A 298 -13.55 -6.14 -11.17
N SER A 299 -14.28 -5.90 -12.25
CA SER A 299 -13.72 -5.77 -13.61
C SER A 299 -12.67 -4.66 -13.73
N VAL A 300 -12.87 -3.53 -13.05
CA VAL A 300 -11.96 -2.38 -13.06
C VAL A 300 -10.65 -2.73 -12.36
N VAL A 301 -10.72 -3.48 -11.25
CA VAL A 301 -9.54 -3.97 -10.53
C VAL A 301 -8.80 -5.02 -11.37
N GLU A 302 -9.52 -5.94 -12.01
CA GLU A 302 -8.94 -6.92 -12.94
C GLU A 302 -8.25 -6.24 -14.13
N LEU A 303 -8.83 -5.17 -14.67
CA LEU A 303 -8.21 -4.39 -15.74
C LEU A 303 -6.92 -3.70 -15.28
N ALA A 304 -6.90 -3.13 -14.07
CA ALA A 304 -5.71 -2.48 -13.51
C ALA A 304 -4.57 -3.48 -13.23
N ILE A 305 -4.89 -4.71 -12.80
CA ILE A 305 -3.91 -5.76 -12.52
C ILE A 305 -3.46 -6.46 -13.80
N TYR A 306 -4.39 -6.92 -14.62
CA TYR A 306 -4.12 -7.86 -15.71
C TYR A 306 -4.13 -7.24 -17.10
N GLY A 307 -4.90 -6.17 -17.34
CA GLY A 307 -5.01 -5.55 -18.66
C GLY A 307 -3.69 -5.00 -19.16
N LEU A 308 -3.00 -4.26 -18.28
CA LEU A 308 -1.70 -3.68 -18.62
C LEU A 308 -0.60 -4.74 -18.75
N LEU A 309 -0.70 -5.84 -18.01
CA LEU A 309 0.19 -7.00 -18.18
C LEU A 309 -0.04 -7.69 -19.54
N ARG A 310 -1.30 -7.91 -19.92
CA ARG A 310 -1.70 -8.51 -21.20
C ARG A 310 -1.09 -7.73 -22.37
N ASP A 311 -1.21 -6.41 -22.34
CA ASP A 311 -0.74 -5.57 -23.44
C ASP A 311 0.80 -5.51 -23.51
N SER A 312 1.49 -5.69 -22.37
CA SER A 312 2.97 -5.77 -22.33
C SER A 312 3.55 -7.11 -22.79
N LEU A 313 2.76 -8.19 -22.79
CA LEU A 313 3.19 -9.58 -23.01
C LEU A 313 4.32 -10.07 -22.08
N ASN A 314 4.61 -9.35 -21.00
CA ASN A 314 5.64 -9.72 -20.03
C ASN A 314 5.16 -10.85 -19.11
N ILE A 315 5.68 -12.05 -19.33
CA ILE A 315 5.36 -13.24 -18.52
C ILE A 315 6.32 -13.37 -17.33
N VAL A 316 7.58 -12.96 -17.48
CA VAL A 316 8.56 -12.93 -16.39
C VAL A 316 8.45 -11.60 -15.65
N ASN A 317 8.19 -11.66 -14.35
CA ASN A 317 8.11 -10.48 -13.47
C ASN A 317 9.45 -10.20 -12.80
N THR A 318 9.96 -11.20 -12.08
CA THR A 318 11.21 -11.10 -11.33
C THR A 318 12.14 -12.24 -11.72
N VAL A 319 13.40 -11.91 -11.95
CA VAL A 319 14.49 -12.89 -12.02
C VAL A 319 15.38 -12.66 -10.82
N THR A 320 15.58 -13.70 -10.01
CA THR A 320 16.48 -13.69 -8.86
C THR A 320 17.64 -14.63 -9.13
N MET A 321 18.85 -14.15 -8.93
CA MET A 321 20.08 -14.89 -9.17
C MET A 321 20.90 -14.90 -7.89
N GLU A 322 21.38 -16.07 -7.47
CA GLU A 322 22.41 -16.12 -6.44
C GLU A 322 23.72 -15.53 -6.99
N MET A 323 24.38 -14.68 -6.21
CA MET A 323 25.66 -14.14 -6.67
C MET A 323 26.70 -15.26 -6.82
N PRO A 324 27.49 -15.28 -7.92
CA PRO A 324 28.51 -16.29 -8.13
C PRO A 324 29.48 -16.35 -6.94
N LYS A 325 29.78 -17.57 -6.48
CA LYS A 325 30.74 -17.84 -5.39
C LYS A 325 31.94 -18.57 -5.93
N LEU A 326 33.07 -18.44 -5.23
CA LEU A 326 34.24 -19.26 -5.52
C LEU A 326 34.10 -20.62 -4.85
N ASN A 327 34.47 -21.67 -5.57
CA ASN A 327 34.75 -22.98 -5.01
C ASN A 327 36.12 -22.96 -4.31
N ASP A 328 36.43 -24.00 -3.54
CA ASP A 328 37.70 -24.11 -2.80
C ASP A 328 38.94 -24.10 -3.72
N ASP A 329 38.78 -24.49 -4.98
CA ASP A 329 39.83 -24.48 -6.01
C ASP A 329 39.97 -23.13 -6.74
N GLY A 330 39.18 -22.12 -6.37
CA GLY A 330 39.17 -20.80 -6.99
C GLY A 330 38.38 -20.72 -8.31
N SER A 331 37.71 -21.79 -8.73
CA SER A 331 36.75 -21.75 -9.85
C SER A 331 35.42 -21.11 -9.41
N HIS A 332 34.61 -20.68 -10.39
CA HIS A 332 33.27 -20.16 -10.10
C HIS A 332 32.29 -21.33 -9.90
N GLY A 333 31.56 -21.31 -8.79
CA GLY A 333 30.46 -22.22 -8.52
C GLY A 333 29.25 -21.93 -9.42
N ASP A 334 28.34 -22.90 -9.46
CA ASP A 334 27.10 -22.79 -10.23
C ASP A 334 26.20 -21.66 -9.76
N VAL A 335 25.46 -21.08 -10.70
CA VAL A 335 24.52 -19.98 -10.45
C VAL A 335 23.09 -20.47 -10.64
N GLU A 336 22.32 -20.45 -9.55
CA GLU A 336 20.89 -20.76 -9.59
C GLU A 336 20.08 -19.52 -9.95
N HIS A 337 19.11 -19.70 -10.84
CA HIS A 337 18.18 -18.67 -11.30
C HIS A 337 16.76 -19.04 -10.90
N ASP A 338 16.09 -18.11 -10.22
CA ASP A 338 14.68 -18.16 -9.87
C ASP A 338 13.89 -17.21 -10.76
N PHE A 339 12.80 -17.71 -11.33
CA PHE A 339 11.87 -16.92 -12.13
C PHE A 339 10.53 -16.83 -11.42
N ILE A 340 10.07 -15.61 -11.15
CA ILE A 340 8.70 -15.32 -10.72
C ILE A 340 7.93 -14.89 -11.96
N MET A 341 6.92 -15.67 -12.30
CA MET A 341 6.07 -15.44 -13.47
C MET A 341 4.84 -14.62 -13.07
N ASN A 342 4.40 -13.72 -13.94
CA ASN A 342 3.10 -13.08 -13.85
C ASN A 342 2.01 -14.14 -14.06
N HIS A 343 1.06 -14.21 -13.13
CA HIS A 343 -0.11 -15.08 -13.25
C HIS A 343 -1.24 -14.33 -13.96
N MET A 344 -1.74 -14.90 -15.06
CA MET A 344 -2.98 -14.46 -15.71
C MET A 344 -4.05 -15.54 -15.53
N PRO A 345 -5.21 -15.21 -14.92
CA PRO A 345 -6.30 -16.17 -14.78
C PRO A 345 -6.75 -16.70 -16.14
N LYS A 346 -6.95 -18.02 -16.24
CA LYS A 346 -7.45 -18.65 -17.47
C LYS A 346 -8.87 -18.18 -17.77
N GLY A 347 -9.14 -17.82 -19.02
CA GLY A 347 -10.47 -17.40 -19.47
C GLY A 347 -10.89 -16.02 -18.98
N LEU A 348 -9.97 -15.20 -18.47
CA LEU A 348 -10.27 -13.82 -18.09
C LEU A 348 -10.61 -12.99 -19.33
N GLU A 349 -11.86 -12.56 -19.42
CA GLU A 349 -12.32 -11.59 -20.39
C GLU A 349 -12.26 -10.20 -19.78
N LEU A 350 -11.39 -9.35 -20.33
CA LEU A 350 -11.28 -7.96 -19.89
C LEU A 350 -12.25 -7.09 -20.69
N PRO A 351 -13.06 -6.25 -20.04
CA PRO A 351 -14.07 -5.45 -20.72
C PRO A 351 -13.42 -4.47 -21.69
N ALA A 352 -13.93 -4.44 -22.92
CA ALA A 352 -13.46 -3.52 -23.94
C ALA A 352 -13.98 -2.10 -23.67
N GLY A 353 -13.09 -1.10 -23.73
CA GLY A 353 -13.46 0.32 -23.58
C GLY A 353 -13.61 0.82 -22.14
N GLU A 354 -13.43 -0.04 -21.13
CA GLU A 354 -13.33 0.42 -19.73
C GLU A 354 -11.98 1.05 -19.45
N HIS A 355 -11.97 2.07 -18.59
CA HIS A 355 -10.75 2.70 -18.10
C HIS A 355 -10.36 2.07 -16.75
N PRO A 356 -9.06 1.75 -16.49
CA PRO A 356 -8.59 1.11 -15.25
C PRO A 356 -8.72 1.97 -13.97
N ALA A 357 -9.47 3.07 -14.07
CA ALA A 357 -9.77 3.98 -12.98
C ALA A 357 -11.15 4.61 -13.21
N ASP A 358 -12.14 3.87 -13.69
CA ASP A 358 -13.53 4.33 -13.73
C ASP A 358 -14.31 3.74 -12.55
N THR A 359 -14.58 4.57 -11.54
CA THR A 359 -15.31 4.16 -10.32
C THR A 359 -16.37 5.22 -10.01
N PRO A 360 -17.62 5.02 -10.46
CA PRO A 360 -18.71 5.97 -10.23
C PRO A 360 -18.85 6.34 -8.75
N ARG A 361 -19.15 7.62 -8.49
CA ARG A 361 -19.35 8.13 -7.14
C ARG A 361 -20.81 7.96 -6.73
N ILE A 362 -21.05 7.40 -5.56
CA ILE A 362 -22.40 7.16 -5.03
C ILE A 362 -22.56 7.95 -3.73
N ASN A 363 -23.68 8.67 -3.62
CA ASN A 363 -23.97 9.46 -2.43
C ASN A 363 -24.17 8.54 -1.22
N LEU A 364 -23.51 8.88 -0.11
CA LEU A 364 -23.62 8.18 1.16
C LEU A 364 -24.30 9.11 2.18
N PRO A 365 -25.64 9.10 2.27
CA PRO A 365 -26.35 9.95 3.21
C PRO A 365 -26.14 9.47 4.65
N ALA A 366 -26.16 10.42 5.60
CA ALA A 366 -26.22 10.12 7.02
C ALA A 366 -27.52 9.37 7.37
N ARG A 367 -27.41 8.29 8.14
CA ARG A 367 -28.59 7.56 8.65
C ARG A 367 -29.08 8.21 9.93
N GLN A 368 -30.35 7.99 10.25
CA GLN A 368 -30.92 8.46 11.52
C GLN A 368 -30.12 7.94 12.73
N ARG A 369 -29.66 6.68 12.68
CA ARG A 369 -28.81 6.08 13.72
C ARG A 369 -27.40 6.68 13.82
N ASP A 370 -26.93 7.35 12.77
CA ASP A 370 -25.62 8.00 12.74
C ASP A 370 -25.70 9.48 13.18
N GLN A 371 -26.90 10.01 13.50
CA GLN A 371 -27.07 11.42 13.84
C GLN A 371 -26.34 11.79 15.14
N ARG A 372 -25.34 12.67 15.00
CA ARG A 372 -24.60 13.43 16.03
C ARG A 372 -24.41 12.71 17.37
N VAL A 373 -23.45 11.81 17.37
CA VAL A 373 -22.92 11.12 18.54
C VAL A 373 -21.95 12.06 19.29
N PHE A 374 -22.47 12.99 20.11
CA PHE A 374 -21.64 13.92 20.89
C PHE A 374 -20.96 13.24 22.09
N SER A 375 -19.80 13.77 22.48
CA SER A 375 -19.21 13.52 23.81
C SER A 375 -20.25 13.78 24.89
N THR A 376 -20.57 12.75 25.69
CA THR A 376 -21.39 12.89 26.89
C THR A 376 -20.61 13.45 28.08
N SER A 377 -19.32 13.74 27.90
CA SER A 377 -18.46 14.36 28.90
C SER A 377 -18.77 15.85 29.04
N LYS A 378 -18.76 16.34 30.29
CA LYS A 378 -18.86 17.78 30.62
C LYS A 378 -17.50 18.50 30.52
N ARG A 379 -16.42 17.80 30.18
CA ARG A 379 -15.07 18.33 30.04
C ARG A 379 -14.44 17.87 28.73
N ALA A 380 -13.57 18.70 28.16
CA ALA A 380 -12.67 18.31 27.10
C ALA A 380 -11.61 17.35 27.62
N PHE A 381 -11.33 16.29 26.85
CA PHE A 381 -10.20 15.40 27.09
C PHE A 381 -8.92 15.90 26.40
N TYR A 382 -9.04 16.65 25.30
CA TYR A 382 -7.90 17.08 24.49
C TYR A 382 -7.93 18.58 24.15
N PRO A 383 -6.76 19.21 23.99
CA PRO A 383 -6.66 20.64 23.62
C PRO A 383 -6.97 20.90 22.14
N PHE A 384 -7.06 19.86 21.32
CA PHE A 384 -7.31 19.92 19.88
C PHE A 384 -8.72 19.46 19.48
N SER A 385 -9.60 19.19 20.46
CA SER A 385 -10.97 18.73 20.18
C SER A 385 -11.76 19.79 19.39
N PRO A 386 -12.41 19.44 18.27
CA PRO A 386 -13.13 20.41 17.44
C PRO A 386 -14.30 21.06 18.18
N LYS A 387 -14.61 22.32 17.85
CA LYS A 387 -15.80 23.00 18.39
C LYS A 387 -17.06 22.22 18.02
N GLY A 388 -17.88 21.89 19.01
CA GLY A 388 -19.12 21.11 18.81
C GLY A 388 -18.96 19.59 18.91
N SER A 389 -17.79 19.08 19.31
CA SER A 389 -17.59 17.65 19.65
C SER A 389 -18.20 17.25 21.01
N GLN A 390 -18.53 18.24 21.85
CA GLN A 390 -19.14 18.06 23.16
C GLN A 390 -20.59 18.50 23.17
N ARG A 391 -21.39 17.86 24.03
CA ARG A 391 -22.75 18.31 24.35
C ARG A 391 -22.64 19.56 25.23
N ALA A 392 -23.27 20.65 24.81
CA ALA A 392 -23.37 21.90 25.57
C ALA A 392 -24.08 21.69 26.91
#